data_AF-A0A4Y7U3Y0-F1
#
_entry.id   AF-A0A4Y7U3Y0-F1
#
_cell.length_a   1.000
_cell.length_b   1.000
_cell.length_c   1.000
_cell.angle_alpha   90.00
_cell.angle_beta   90.00
_cell.angle_gamma   90.00
#
_symmetry.space_group_name_H-M   'P 1'
#
loop_
_entity.id
_entity.type
_entity.pdbx_description
1 polymer ?
#
loop_
_entity_poly.entity_id
_entity_poly.type
_entity_poly.pdbx_seq_one_letter_code
_entity_poly.pdbx_strand_id
1 'polypeptide(L)'
;KHLESYIGRIFHNRKDKARDVIRAEEGRQMFQSEILPENTVARTRGAITLDNNKYGRYMNELQIVNKDLKRHEAVNVIGHVYQQDIPCIDLIDAGTAFQFVKGEE
;
A
#
# COMPACT_ATOMS: atom_id res chain seq x y z
N LYS A 1 8.17 5.27 9.28
CA LYS A 1 8.17 6.74 9.08
C LYS A 1 7.17 7.22 8.03
N HIS A 2 7.02 6.53 6.89
CA HIS A 2 6.11 6.99 5.83
C HIS A 2 4.62 6.82 6.17
N LEU A 3 4.23 5.77 6.91
CA LEU A 3 2.82 5.45 7.14
C LEU A 3 2.00 6.59 7.77
N GLU A 4 2.56 7.27 8.77
CA GLU A 4 1.90 8.38 9.48
C GLU A 4 1.41 9.49 8.55
N SER A 5 2.16 9.78 7.48
CA SER A 5 1.78 10.82 6.52
C SER A 5 0.59 10.46 5.63
N TYR A 6 0.20 9.18 5.59
CA TYR A 6 -0.94 8.69 4.82
C TYR A 6 -2.21 8.53 5.66
N ILE A 7 -2.10 8.56 7.00
CA ILE A 7 -3.26 8.44 7.89
C ILE A 7 -4.17 9.66 7.74
N GLY A 8 -5.48 9.44 7.71
CA GLY A 8 -6.47 10.52 7.59
C GLY A 8 -6.56 11.13 6.20
N ARG A 9 -5.87 10.57 5.19
CA ARG A 9 -6.01 10.97 3.78
C ARG A 9 -6.95 10.03 3.03
N ILE A 10 -7.69 10.58 2.08
CA ILE A 10 -8.50 9.79 1.14
C ILE A 10 -7.63 9.42 -0.04
N PHE A 11 -7.66 8.13 -0.38
CA PHE A 11 -7.07 7.54 -1.56
C PHE A 11 -8.16 6.94 -2.43
N HIS A 12 -7.88 6.78 -3.71
CA HIS A 12 -8.71 5.97 -4.59
C HIS A 12 -7.91 4.79 -5.10
N ASN A 13 -8.53 3.60 -5.13
CA ASN A 13 -7.95 2.50 -5.88
C ASN A 13 -7.97 2.87 -7.36
N ARG A 14 -6.88 2.58 -8.07
CA ARG A 14 -6.82 2.81 -9.51
C ARG A 14 -7.98 2.14 -10.25
N LYS A 15 -8.48 2.81 -11.30
CA LYS A 15 -9.55 2.30 -12.16
C LYS A 15 -9.15 1.03 -12.91
N ASP A 16 -7.88 0.87 -13.23
CA ASP A 16 -7.31 -0.39 -13.73
C ASP A 16 -7.02 -1.32 -12.54
N LYS A 17 -8.04 -2.02 -12.06
CA LYS A 17 -7.92 -2.91 -10.89
C LYS A 17 -6.86 -3.98 -11.11
N ALA A 18 -5.92 -4.08 -10.17
CA ALA A 18 -4.98 -5.18 -10.12
C ALA A 18 -5.59 -6.35 -9.34
N ARG A 19 -5.21 -7.58 -9.70
CA ARG A 19 -5.67 -8.80 -9.05
C ARG A 19 -5.14 -8.95 -7.62
N ASP A 20 -3.88 -8.57 -7.42
CA ASP A 20 -3.10 -8.99 -6.25
C ASP A 20 -2.92 -7.89 -5.20
N VAL A 21 -3.16 -6.64 -5.60
CA VAL A 21 -2.97 -5.45 -4.76
C VAL A 21 -4.02 -4.39 -5.11
N ILE A 22 -4.39 -3.60 -4.11
CA ILE A 22 -5.07 -2.30 -4.28
C ILE A 22 -3.96 -1.26 -4.45
N ARG A 23 -4.10 -0.35 -5.42
CA ARG A 23 -3.08 0.67 -5.72
C ARG A 23 -3.67 2.06 -5.52
N ALA A 24 -3.11 2.83 -4.60
CA ALA A 24 -3.53 4.20 -4.37
C ALA A 24 -3.12 5.11 -5.54
N GLU A 25 -4.10 5.75 -6.18
CA GLU A 25 -3.88 6.64 -7.33
C GLU A 25 -3.03 7.86 -6.95
N GLU A 26 -3.27 8.42 -5.76
CA GLU A 26 -2.59 9.60 -5.24
C GLU A 26 -1.19 9.30 -4.65
N GLY A 27 -0.85 8.01 -4.47
CA GLY A 27 0.38 7.55 -3.81
C GLY A 27 1.65 8.22 -4.33
N ARG A 28 1.78 8.27 -5.66
CA ARG A 28 3.01 8.74 -6.35
C ARG A 28 3.23 10.23 -6.25
N GLN A 29 2.16 11.03 -6.23
CA GLN A 29 2.29 12.50 -6.25
C GLN A 29 2.76 13.06 -4.90
N MET A 30 2.65 12.28 -3.83
CA MET A 30 2.99 12.73 -2.48
C MET A 30 4.48 12.72 -2.17
N PHE A 31 5.29 11.88 -2.84
CA PHE A 31 6.70 11.71 -2.50
C PHE A 31 7.59 11.97 -3.70
N GLN A 32 8.45 12.98 -3.57
CA GLN A 32 9.49 13.30 -4.54
C GLN A 32 10.89 12.85 -4.07
N SER A 33 11.02 12.44 -2.80
CA SER A 33 12.25 11.88 -2.28
C SER A 33 12.41 10.42 -2.68
N GLU A 34 13.66 9.99 -2.83
CA GLU A 34 13.99 8.59 -3.04
C GLU A 34 13.56 7.73 -1.85
N ILE A 35 12.96 6.58 -2.13
CA ILE A 35 12.61 5.57 -1.13
C ILE A 35 13.66 4.46 -1.20
N LEU A 36 14.46 4.32 -0.15
CA LEU A 36 15.48 3.27 -0.09
C LEU A 36 14.85 1.91 0.27
N PRO A 37 15.47 0.78 -0.11
CA PRO A 37 14.98 -0.54 0.28
C PRO A 37 15.01 -0.74 1.80
N GLU A 38 13.85 -1.08 2.37
CA GLU A 38 13.66 -1.29 3.80
C GLU A 38 12.55 -2.33 4.00
N ASN A 39 12.74 -3.28 4.93
CA ASN A 39 11.73 -4.30 5.25
C ASN A 39 11.13 -5.02 4.00
N THR A 40 12.01 -5.54 3.12
CA THR A 40 11.65 -6.19 1.84
C THR A 40 11.32 -7.68 2.04
N VAL A 41 10.34 -7.95 2.90
CA VAL A 41 9.94 -9.29 3.36
C VAL A 41 8.74 -9.84 2.56
N ALA A 42 8.28 -11.04 2.92
CA ALA A 42 7.03 -11.57 2.39
C ALA A 42 5.85 -10.66 2.75
N ARG A 43 4.85 -10.61 1.88
CA ARG A 43 3.75 -9.65 1.95
C ARG A 43 2.45 -10.43 2.11
N THR A 44 2.02 -10.60 3.34
CA THR A 44 0.74 -11.25 3.65
C THR A 44 -0.43 -10.35 3.27
N ARG A 45 -1.61 -10.93 3.06
CA ARG A 45 -2.83 -10.15 2.85
C ARG A 45 -3.03 -9.13 3.97
N GLY A 46 -3.26 -7.87 3.59
CA GLY A 46 -3.35 -6.73 4.52
C GLY A 46 -2.04 -5.98 4.72
N ALA A 47 -0.91 -6.47 4.21
CA ALA A 47 0.34 -5.71 4.22
C ALA A 47 0.17 -4.41 3.42
N ILE A 48 0.63 -3.30 4.00
CA ILE A 48 0.68 -1.99 3.37
C ILE A 48 2.11 -1.82 2.85
N THR A 49 2.24 -1.57 1.55
CA THR A 49 3.55 -1.51 0.90
C THR A 49 3.80 -0.20 0.19
N LEU A 50 5.08 0.17 0.11
CA LEU A 50 5.55 1.31 -0.66
C LEU A 50 6.71 0.86 -1.56
N ASP A 51 6.57 1.07 -2.86
CA ASP A 51 7.59 0.70 -3.83
C ASP A 51 8.83 1.59 -3.69
N ASN A 52 10.00 0.96 -3.58
CA ASN A 52 11.29 1.63 -3.37
C ASN A 52 12.02 1.92 -4.70
N ASN A 53 13.20 2.54 -4.62
CA ASN A 53 13.98 2.98 -5.78
C ASN A 53 14.38 1.85 -6.75
N LYS A 54 14.47 0.60 -6.29
CA LYS A 54 14.73 -0.56 -7.15
C LYS A 54 13.57 -0.88 -8.09
N TYR A 55 12.36 -0.35 -7.84
CA TYR A 55 11.21 -0.53 -8.74
C TYR A 55 11.28 0.43 -9.95
N GLY A 56 12.25 1.35 -9.97
CA GLY A 56 12.46 2.30 -11.05
C GLY A 56 11.26 3.23 -11.20
N ARG A 57 10.65 3.26 -12.39
CA ARG A 57 9.51 4.15 -12.67
C ARG A 57 8.30 3.91 -11.77
N TYR A 58 8.25 2.82 -11.01
CA TYR A 58 7.15 2.50 -10.09
C TYR A 58 7.40 2.90 -8.63
N MET A 59 8.56 3.47 -8.31
CA MET A 59 8.83 4.02 -6.98
C MET A 59 7.69 4.95 -6.53
N ASN A 60 7.43 4.98 -5.22
CA ASN A 60 6.37 5.74 -4.56
C ASN A 60 4.94 5.23 -4.81
N GLU A 61 4.76 4.03 -5.38
CA GLU A 61 3.44 3.42 -5.43
C GLU A 61 3.07 2.83 -4.06
N LEU A 62 1.99 3.38 -3.48
CA LEU A 62 1.41 2.91 -2.22
C LEU A 62 0.35 1.86 -2.51
N GLN A 63 0.42 0.71 -1.83
CA GLN A 63 -0.44 -0.44 -2.11
C GLN A 63 -0.96 -1.11 -0.82
N ILE A 64 -2.08 -1.81 -0.94
CA ILE A 64 -2.58 -2.78 0.05
C ILE A 64 -2.60 -4.16 -0.60
N VAL A 65 -2.01 -5.14 0.06
CA VAL A 65 -1.86 -6.49 -0.49
C VAL A 65 -3.15 -7.27 -0.31
N ASN A 66 -3.73 -7.75 -1.42
CA ASN A 66 -5.02 -8.45 -1.43
C ASN A 66 -4.88 -9.98 -1.27
N LYS A 67 -3.68 -10.52 -1.48
CA LYS A 67 -3.39 -11.95 -1.29
C LYS A 67 -1.93 -12.13 -0.90
N ASP A 68 -1.57 -13.26 -0.32
CA ASP A 68 -0.18 -13.50 0.05
C ASP A 68 0.75 -13.49 -1.17
N LEU A 69 1.80 -12.68 -1.07
CA LEU A 69 2.83 -12.51 -2.08
C LEU A 69 4.22 -12.78 -1.48
N LYS A 70 5.08 -13.40 -2.28
CA LYS A 70 6.49 -13.61 -1.91
C LYS A 70 7.20 -12.26 -1.72
N ARG A 71 8.35 -12.28 -1.04
CA ARG A 71 9.23 -11.11 -0.93
C ARG A 71 9.61 -10.56 -2.31
N HIS A 72 9.78 -9.25 -2.38
CA HIS A 72 10.29 -8.57 -3.57
C HIS A 72 11.24 -7.46 -3.12
N GLU A 73 12.46 -7.43 -3.65
CA GLU A 73 13.49 -6.48 -3.18
C GLU A 73 13.16 -5.02 -3.45
N ALA A 74 12.27 -4.76 -4.41
CA ALA A 74 11.81 -3.42 -4.76
C ALA A 74 10.60 -2.92 -3.96
N VAL A 75 10.10 -3.71 -3.00
CA VAL A 75 8.86 -3.40 -2.27
C VAL A 75 9.10 -3.40 -0.78
N ASN A 76 8.88 -2.26 -0.14
CA ASN A 76 8.97 -2.13 1.31
C ASN A 76 7.62 -2.44 1.95
N VAL A 77 7.60 -3.24 3.03
CA VAL A 77 6.42 -3.36 3.90
C VAL A 77 6.49 -2.26 4.95
N ILE A 78 5.52 -1.35 4.96
CA ILE A 78 5.51 -0.16 5.83
C ILE A 78 4.44 -0.21 6.94
N GLY A 79 3.58 -1.22 6.92
CA GLY A 79 2.53 -1.43 7.91
C GLY A 79 1.64 -2.62 7.56
N HIS A 80 0.61 -2.84 8.37
CA HIS A 80 -0.39 -3.88 8.17
C HIS A 80 -1.76 -3.41 8.62
N VAL A 81 -2.80 -3.78 7.88
CA VAL A 81 -4.20 -3.61 8.29
C VAL A 81 -4.49 -4.54 9.47
N TYR A 82 -5.24 -4.07 10.47
CA TYR A 82 -5.63 -4.93 11.60
C TYR A 82 -6.46 -6.12 11.15
N GLN A 83 -6.32 -7.26 11.83
CA GLN A 83 -6.95 -8.51 11.43
C GLN A 83 -8.49 -8.38 11.28
N GLN A 84 -9.12 -7.61 12.15
CA GLN A 84 -10.56 -7.33 12.13
C GLN A 84 -11.02 -6.52 10.92
N ASP A 85 -10.13 -5.73 10.31
CA ASP A 85 -10.42 -4.84 9.18
C ASP A 85 -9.99 -5.44 7.83
N ILE A 86 -9.36 -6.63 7.83
CA ILE A 86 -9.01 -7.36 6.59
C ILE A 86 -10.22 -7.56 5.66
N PRO A 87 -11.46 -7.82 6.14
CA PRO A 87 -12.63 -7.90 5.28
C PRO A 87 -12.93 -6.60 4.51
N CYS A 88 -12.53 -5.43 5.02
CA CYS A 88 -12.73 -4.14 4.34
C CYS A 88 -11.98 -4.06 3.00
N ILE A 89 -10.88 -4.83 2.85
CA ILE A 89 -10.10 -4.90 1.61
C ILE A 89 -10.97 -5.39 0.44
N ASP A 90 -11.91 -6.31 0.69
CA ASP A 90 -12.78 -6.87 -0.35
C ASP A 90 -13.83 -5.85 -0.86
N LEU A 91 -14.07 -4.77 -0.11
CA LEU A 91 -15.00 -3.70 -0.48
C LEU A 91 -14.37 -2.67 -1.41
N ILE A 92 -13.05 -2.68 -1.58
CA ILE A 92 -12.31 -1.67 -2.36
C ILE A 92 -12.20 -2.14 -3.81
N ASP A 93 -13.16 -1.74 -4.63
CA ASP A 93 -13.15 -2.02 -6.07
C ASP A 93 -12.40 -0.94 -6.88
N ALA A 94 -12.40 -1.04 -8.20
CA ALA A 94 -11.84 -0.04 -9.10
C ALA A 94 -12.44 1.35 -8.85
N GLY A 95 -11.60 2.35 -8.57
CA GLY A 95 -12.04 3.73 -8.32
C GLY A 95 -12.64 3.96 -6.92
N THR A 96 -12.76 2.94 -6.08
CA THR A 96 -13.31 3.09 -4.73
C THR A 96 -12.39 3.93 -3.86
N ALA A 97 -12.99 4.91 -3.17
CA ALA A 97 -12.31 5.72 -2.17
C ALA A 97 -12.07 4.90 -0.89
N PHE A 98 -10.90 5.06 -0.28
CA PHE A 98 -10.54 4.46 1.01
C PHE A 98 -9.61 5.38 1.80
N GLN A 99 -9.50 5.14 3.10
CA GLN A 99 -8.63 5.91 3.99
C GLN A 99 -7.99 4.98 5.01
N PHE A 100 -6.72 5.23 5.32
CA PHE A 100 -6.09 4.62 6.48
C PHE A 100 -6.44 5.43 7.73
N VAL A 101 -6.93 4.74 8.74
CA VAL A 101 -7.14 5.29 10.09
C VAL A 101 -6.14 4.65 11.05
N LYS A 102 -5.79 5.37 12.11
CA LYS A 102 -4.98 4.79 13.18
C LYS A 102 -5.84 3.73 13.88
N GLY A 103 -5.30 2.52 14.06
CA GLY A 103 -6.02 1.54 14.86
C GLY A 103 -6.11 1.99 16.30
N GLU A 104 -7.28 1.85 16.88
CA GLU A 104 -7.52 1.97 18.31
C GLU A 104 -7.41 0.56 18.91
N GLU A 105 -6.67 0.43 20.02
CA GLU A 105 -6.60 -0.83 20.80
C GLU A 105 -7.94 -1.17 21.45
#